data_AF-A0A3M1J0K3-F1
#
_entry.id   AF-A0A3M1J0K3-F1
#
_cell.length_a   1.000
_cell.length_b   1.000
_cell.length_c   1.000
_cell.angle_alpha   90.00
_cell.angle_beta   90.00
_cell.angle_gamma   90.00
#
_symmetry.space_group_name_H-M   'P 1'
#
loop_
_entity.id
_entity.type
_entity.pdbx_description
1 polymer ?
#
loop_
_entity_poly.entity_id
_entity_poly.type
_entity_poly.pdbx_seq_one_letter_code
_entity_poly.pdbx_strand_id
1 'polypeptide(L)'
;MALLLAVPTFSVAQESEAYHKLATIAHIEQKVMMPMRDGVRLATDIYRPKTEEPVPIIFSRTPYNFNPYGDGKERTRTYERAYEAVSRGYAYVV
;
A
#
# COMPACT_ATOMS: atom_id res chain seq x y z
N MET A 1 11.39 -3.27 50.16
CA MET A 1 11.97 -2.17 49.38
C MET A 1 11.90 -2.58 47.91
N ALA A 2 11.12 -1.82 47.12
CA ALA A 2 10.96 -1.82 45.65
C ALA A 2 10.64 -3.15 44.93
N LEU A 3 9.35 -3.35 44.63
CA LEU A 3 8.87 -4.27 43.58
C LEU A 3 8.89 -3.51 42.24
N LEU A 4 9.72 -3.95 41.30
CA LEU A 4 9.86 -3.34 39.97
C LEU A 4 8.76 -3.88 39.03
N LEU A 5 7.73 -3.08 38.75
CA LEU A 5 6.71 -3.41 37.74
C LEU A 5 7.25 -3.09 36.34
N ALA A 6 7.58 -4.13 35.56
CA ALA A 6 7.88 -3.99 34.14
C ALA A 6 6.58 -3.72 33.37
N VAL A 7 6.37 -2.49 32.93
CA VAL A 7 5.27 -2.14 32.02
C VAL A 7 5.67 -2.60 30.61
N PRO A 8 4.88 -3.46 29.93
CA PRO A 8 5.17 -3.81 28.55
C PRO A 8 4.94 -2.58 27.67
N THR A 9 6.02 -2.04 27.09
CA THR A 9 5.93 -1.07 26.01
C THR A 9 5.41 -1.81 24.78
N PHE A 10 4.13 -1.65 24.47
CA PHE A 10 3.57 -2.08 23.19
C PHE A 10 4.19 -1.21 22.08
N SER A 11 5.19 -1.74 21.37
CA SER A 11 5.62 -1.18 20.10
C SER A 11 4.53 -1.46 19.07
N VAL A 12 3.73 -0.45 18.76
CA VAL A 12 2.83 -0.47 17.61
C VAL A 12 3.67 -0.19 16.36
N ALA A 13 3.70 -1.12 15.41
CA ALA A 13 4.20 -0.82 14.08
C ALA A 13 3.26 0.24 13.46
N GLN A 14 3.79 1.41 13.12
CA GLN A 14 2.98 2.55 12.67
C GLN A 14 2.59 2.38 11.20
N GLU A 15 1.47 1.68 10.94
CA GLU A 15 0.78 1.73 9.65
C GLU A 15 -0.27 2.86 9.68
N SER A 16 -0.40 3.62 8.58
CA SER A 16 -1.39 4.70 8.52
C SER A 16 -2.83 4.19 8.56
N GLU A 17 -3.74 5.03 9.06
CA GLU A 17 -5.17 4.82 8.95
C GLU A 17 -5.61 4.61 7.48
N ALA A 18 -4.96 5.32 6.54
CA ALA A 18 -5.21 5.18 5.10
C ALA A 18 -4.89 3.77 4.60
N TYR A 19 -3.74 3.21 5.03
CA TYR A 19 -3.38 1.83 4.72
C TYR A 19 -4.40 0.84 5.27
N HIS A 20 -4.80 0.97 6.54
CA HIS A 20 -5.78 0.06 7.16
C HIS A 20 -7.14 0.10 6.47
N LYS A 21 -7.63 1.29 6.10
CA LYS A 21 -8.88 1.44 5.33
C LYS A 21 -8.79 0.73 3.99
N LEU A 22 -7.69 0.89 3.27
CA LEU A 22 -7.45 0.21 2.00
C LEU A 22 -7.36 -1.31 2.18
N ALA A 23 -6.58 -1.77 3.15
CA ALA A 23 -6.37 -3.19 3.43
C ALA A 23 -7.66 -3.93 3.83
N THR A 24 -8.67 -3.20 4.32
CA THR A 24 -9.99 -3.77 4.60
C THR A 24 -10.67 -4.24 3.31
N ILE A 25 -10.58 -3.46 2.22
CA ILE A 25 -11.32 -3.69 0.96
C ILE A 25 -10.45 -4.24 -0.19
N ALA A 26 -9.12 -4.17 -0.07
CA ALA A 26 -8.19 -4.54 -1.12
C ALA A 26 -7.21 -5.64 -0.71
N HIS A 27 -6.83 -6.48 -1.67
CA HIS A 27 -5.56 -7.18 -1.67
C HIS A 27 -4.46 -6.21 -2.11
N ILE A 28 -3.39 -6.13 -1.30
CA ILE A 28 -2.30 -5.18 -1.50
C ILE A 28 -1.02 -5.96 -1.82
N GLU A 29 -0.43 -5.70 -2.98
CA GLU A 29 0.85 -6.25 -3.40
C GLU A 29 1.79 -5.09 -3.71
N GLN A 30 2.76 -4.86 -2.84
CA GLN A 30 3.71 -3.75 -3.00
C GLN A 30 5.06 -4.24 -3.50
N LYS A 31 5.80 -3.36 -4.18
CA LYS A 31 7.17 -3.58 -4.65
C LYS A 31 7.29 -4.79 -5.59
N VAL A 32 6.27 -5.02 -6.40
CA VAL A 32 6.32 -6.02 -7.46
C VAL A 32 7.25 -5.52 -8.55
N MET A 33 8.29 -6.29 -8.87
CA MET A 33 9.28 -5.90 -9.88
C MET A 33 8.87 -6.44 -11.25
N MET A 34 8.03 -5.68 -11.96
CA MET A 34 7.42 -6.12 -13.22
C MET A 34 8.47 -6.15 -14.36
N PRO A 35 8.68 -7.31 -15.02
CA PRO A 35 9.68 -7.43 -16.08
C PRO A 35 9.20 -6.75 -17.37
N MET A 36 10.08 -5.94 -17.96
CA MET A 36 9.87 -5.29 -19.24
C MET A 36 10.54 -6.06 -20.38
N ARG A 37 10.18 -5.73 -21.62
CA ARG A 37 10.72 -6.36 -22.84
C ARG A 37 12.24 -6.25 -23.00
N ASP A 38 12.83 -5.22 -22.41
CA ASP A 38 14.25 -4.88 -22.49
C ASP A 38 15.06 -5.50 -21.32
N GLY A 39 14.41 -6.31 -20.47
CA GLY A 39 15.03 -6.94 -19.30
C GLY A 39 15.09 -6.05 -18.06
N VAL A 40 14.71 -4.77 -18.16
CA VAL A 40 14.59 -3.88 -17.00
C VAL A 40 13.35 -4.28 -16.18
N ARG A 41 13.38 -4.02 -14.86
CA ARG A 41 12.22 -4.22 -13.99
C ARG A 41 11.74 -2.90 -13.43
N LEU A 42 10.43 -2.68 -13.48
CA LEU A 42 9.80 -1.51 -12.87
C LEU A 42 9.14 -1.91 -11.56
N ALA A 43 9.44 -1.17 -10.48
CA ALA A 43 8.69 -1.29 -9.24
C ALA A 43 7.23 -0.92 -9.52
N THR A 44 6.30 -1.74 -9.03
CA THR A 44 4.87 -1.60 -9.24
C THR A 44 4.15 -1.97 -7.96
N ASP A 45 3.21 -1.14 -7.53
CA ASP A 45 2.27 -1.47 -6.46
C ASP A 45 0.89 -1.77 -7.07
N ILE A 46 0.29 -2.89 -6.65
CA ILE A 46 -0.96 -3.41 -7.18
C ILE A 46 -1.99 -3.48 -6.04
N TYR A 47 -3.12 -2.81 -6.24
CA TYR A 47 -4.22 -2.76 -5.30
C TYR A 47 -5.48 -3.32 -5.97
N ARG A 48 -5.90 -4.53 -5.57
CA ARG A 48 -7.04 -5.24 -6.18
C ARG A 48 -8.20 -5.32 -5.19
N PRO A 49 -9.45 -5.02 -5.58
CA PRO A 49 -10.60 -5.25 -4.71
C PRO A 49 -10.67 -6.72 -4.25
N LYS A 50 -11.15 -6.98 -3.04
CA LYS A 50 -11.40 -8.34 -2.52
C LYS A 50 -12.65 -8.95 -3.16
N THR A 51 -12.53 -9.33 -4.43
CA THR A 51 -13.56 -9.99 -5.22
C THR A 51 -12.92 -11.02 -6.15
N GLU A 52 -13.68 -12.06 -6.48
CA GLU A 52 -13.28 -13.08 -7.45
C GLU A 52 -13.67 -12.69 -8.90
N GLU A 53 -14.48 -11.65 -9.06
CA GLU A 53 -14.91 -11.19 -10.39
C GLU A 53 -13.83 -10.35 -11.09
N PRO A 54 -13.71 -10.44 -12.43
CA PRO A 54 -12.83 -9.56 -13.18
C PRO A 54 -13.21 -8.09 -13.03
N VAL A 55 -12.23 -7.24 -12.73
CA VAL A 55 -12.42 -5.79 -12.59
C VAL A 55 -11.57 -5.00 -13.59
N PRO A 56 -12.02 -3.82 -14.04
CA PRO A 56 -11.19 -2.92 -14.83
C PRO A 56 -10.02 -2.37 -14.00
N ILE A 57 -8.93 -1.99 -14.68
CA ILE A 57 -7.71 -1.48 -14.06
C ILE A 57 -7.49 -0.01 -14.41
N ILE A 58 -7.19 0.81 -13.41
CA ILE A 58 -6.59 2.14 -13.57
C ILE A 58 -5.08 1.99 -13.44
N PHE A 59 -4.35 2.26 -14.52
CA PHE A 59 -2.90 2.13 -14.57
C PHE A 59 -2.24 3.51 -14.62
N SER A 60 -1.50 3.86 -13.57
CA SER A 60 -0.87 5.16 -13.39
C SER A 60 0.65 5.03 -13.39
N ARG A 61 1.30 5.22 -14.54
CA ARG A 61 2.76 5.31 -14.59
C ARG A 61 3.23 6.70 -14.23
N THR A 62 4.15 6.80 -13.26
CA THR A 62 4.67 8.09 -12.83
C THR A 62 6.20 8.10 -12.77
N PRO A 63 6.87 9.19 -13.21
CA PRO A 63 8.31 9.36 -13.01
C PRO A 63 8.67 9.80 -11.58
N TYR A 64 7.66 10.04 -10.73
CA TYR A 64 7.85 10.50 -9.35
C TYR A 64 7.81 9.33 -8.38
N ASN A 65 8.59 9.44 -7.30
CA ASN A 65 8.62 8.41 -6.27
C ASN A 65 7.23 8.21 -5.62
N PHE A 66 6.67 7.00 -5.79
CA PHE A 66 5.39 6.59 -5.22
C PHE A 66 5.54 5.71 -3.96
N ASN A 67 6.78 5.49 -3.50
CA ASN A 67 7.06 4.70 -2.31
C ASN A 67 6.31 5.28 -1.09
N PRO A 68 5.65 4.43 -0.28
CA PRO A 68 4.90 4.88 0.88
C PRO A 68 5.76 5.50 1.97
N TYR A 69 7.09 5.36 1.93
CA TYR A 69 7.98 5.97 2.91
C TYR A 69 9.04 6.86 2.23
N GLY A 70 9.24 8.05 2.81
CA GLY A 70 10.32 8.97 2.46
C GLY A 70 10.70 9.81 3.67
N ASP A 71 12.01 10.05 3.86
CA ASP A 71 12.52 10.87 4.97
C ASP A 71 12.04 10.42 6.37
N GLY A 72 11.86 9.11 6.54
CA GLY A 72 11.35 8.50 7.78
C GLY A 72 9.86 8.72 8.05
N LYS A 73 9.11 9.29 7.11
CA LYS A 73 7.66 9.55 7.22
C LYS A 73 6.88 8.78 6.16
N GLU A 74 5.70 8.32 6.55
CA GLU A 74 4.78 7.67 5.63
C GLU A 74 4.06 8.72 4.76
N ARG A 75 3.83 8.39 3.49
CA ARG A 75 3.10 9.18 2.50
C ARG A 75 1.80 8.45 2.16
N THR A 76 0.68 8.97 2.64
CA THR A 76 -0.64 8.33 2.53
C THR A 76 -1.32 8.51 1.17
N ARG A 77 -0.87 9.48 0.36
CA ARG A 77 -1.51 9.88 -0.90
C ARG A 77 -1.75 8.72 -1.87
N THR A 78 -0.82 7.78 -1.96
CA THR A 78 -0.97 6.60 -2.84
C THR A 78 -2.07 5.69 -2.33
N TYR A 79 -2.13 5.45 -1.02
CA TYR A 79 -3.18 4.63 -0.39
C TYR A 79 -4.56 5.27 -0.50
N GLU A 80 -4.66 6.59 -0.33
CA GLU A 80 -5.92 7.33 -0.48
C GLU A 80 -6.48 7.21 -1.91
N ARG A 81 -5.62 7.36 -2.93
CA ARG A 81 -6.02 7.19 -4.33
C ARG A 81 -6.41 5.76 -4.66
N ALA A 82 -5.63 4.79 -4.16
CA ALA A 82 -5.96 3.38 -4.32
C ALA A 82 -7.31 3.06 -3.65
N TYR A 83 -7.56 3.59 -2.45
CA TYR A 83 -8.83 3.41 -1.74
C TYR A 83 -10.00 3.98 -2.55
N GLU A 84 -9.87 5.18 -3.08
CA GLU A 84 -10.90 5.77 -3.93
C GLU A 84 -11.21 4.89 -5.14
N ALA A 85 -10.18 4.46 -5.88
CA ALA A 85 -10.35 3.59 -7.06
C ALA A 85 -10.98 2.23 -6.69
N VAL A 86 -10.48 1.57 -5.65
CA VAL A 86 -10.97 0.26 -5.19
C VAL A 86 -12.40 0.35 -4.68
N SER A 87 -12.76 1.42 -3.96
CA SER A 87 -14.14 1.64 -3.49
C SER A 87 -15.14 1.79 -4.63
N ARG A 88 -14.68 2.17 -5.83
CA ARG A 88 -15.47 2.29 -7.06
C ARG A 88 -15.44 1.02 -7.93
N GLY A 89 -14.81 -0.06 -7.45
CA GLY A 89 -14.73 -1.34 -8.15
C GLY A 89 -13.60 -1.46 -9.17
N TYR A 90 -12.60 -0.57 -9.13
CA TYR A 90 -11.42 -0.67 -9.99
C TYR A 90 -10.23 -1.25 -9.24
N ALA A 91 -9.39 -2.03 -9.94
CA ALA A 91 -8.02 -2.22 -9.47
C ALA A 91 -7.20 -0.96 -9.78
N TYR A 92 -6.29 -0.60 -8.88
CA TYR A 92 -5.38 0.52 -9.07
C TYR A 92 -3.94 0.01 -9.08
N VAL A 93 -3.18 0.42 -10.09
CA VAL A 93 -1.80 -0.01 -10.29
C VAL A 93 -0.95 1.24 -10.57
N VAL A 94 0.15 1.38 -9.82
CA VAL A 94 1.09 2.52 -9.90
C VAL A 94 2.52 2.05 -10.01
#